data_AF-A0A212DH46-F1
#
_entry.id   AF-A0A212DH46-F1
#
_cell.length_a   1.000
_cell.length_b   1.000
_cell.length_c   1.000
_cell.angle_alpha   90.00
_cell.angle_beta   90.00
_cell.angle_gamma   90.00
#
_symmetry.space_group_name_H-M   'P 1'
#
loop_
_entity.id
_entity.type
_entity.pdbx_description
1 polymer ?
#
loop_
_entity_poly.entity_id
_entity_poly.type
_entity_poly.pdbx_seq_one_letter_code
_entity_poly.pdbx_strand_id
1 'polypeptide(L)'
;MTMELGGRVTIECQKNSLHAELEFKLKPFFGGSTSINQISGKITSGEEVLARLTGHWDREVFIKEEGRGGAELFWNPSEEVRRQRLKRYTVPLGEQMELESERLWQHVTRAISEGDQDKATREKFSLEEAQRQRARERQQSLVPWTPQLFHLDPATQEWCYRYENHSPWDPLKDIAQFEQDGVLHTLQRGTMASQTAVLGSPGPGLQGSAPNPRLRKPSDQPSGHSQVTESSGSTPESCPELSDEEEEEEDGDFVPGCESPCPRCGKEARRLQALHEAILSIREAQEELHRHLSAMLSSTARARQAPAPGPLHSPRCWFLLCVFLACQLLINYILK
;
A
#
# COMPACT_ATOMS: atom_id res chain seq x y z
N MET A 1 -1.04 -35.82 -12.04
CA MET A 1 -1.19 -35.95 -10.58
C MET A 1 -2.22 -34.93 -10.12
N THR A 2 -2.83 -35.12 -8.95
CA THR A 2 -3.77 -34.16 -8.34
C THR A 2 -3.27 -33.79 -6.95
N MET A 3 -3.39 -32.53 -6.56
CA MET A 3 -3.17 -32.07 -5.19
C MET A 3 -4.49 -32.14 -4.43
N GLU A 4 -4.47 -32.65 -3.20
CA GLU A 4 -5.61 -32.62 -2.28
C GLU A 4 -5.16 -31.92 -0.98
N LEU A 5 -6.03 -31.07 -0.43
CA LEU A 5 -5.86 -30.52 0.92
C LEU A 5 -6.50 -31.48 1.92
N GLY A 6 -5.82 -31.71 3.05
CA GLY A 6 -6.27 -32.66 4.08
C GLY A 6 -5.86 -32.25 5.48
N GLY A 7 -6.70 -32.60 6.46
CA GLY A 7 -6.46 -32.33 7.88
C GLY A 7 -7.30 -31.18 8.44
N ARG A 8 -7.01 -30.77 9.68
CA ARG A 8 -7.75 -29.72 10.39
C ARG A 8 -6.94 -28.43 10.48
N VAL A 9 -7.64 -27.32 10.31
CA VAL A 9 -7.16 -25.95 10.52
C VAL A 9 -8.02 -25.31 11.60
N THR A 10 -7.40 -24.66 12.56
CA THR A 10 -8.06 -23.85 13.58
C THR A 10 -7.78 -22.37 13.37
N ILE A 11 -8.76 -21.52 13.62
CA ILE A 11 -8.65 -20.05 13.55
C ILE A 11 -9.22 -19.50 14.85
N GLU A 12 -8.41 -18.78 15.60
CA GLU A 12 -8.75 -18.27 16.93
C GLU A 12 -8.69 -16.74 16.97
N CYS A 13 -9.72 -16.10 17.53
CA CYS A 13 -9.75 -14.66 17.73
C CYS A 13 -9.59 -14.32 19.21
N GLN A 14 -8.37 -13.95 19.60
CA GLN A 14 -8.00 -13.57 20.96
C GLN A 14 -8.84 -12.40 21.54
N LYS A 15 -9.51 -11.60 20.70
CA LYS A 15 -10.30 -10.42 21.13
C LYS A 15 -11.72 -10.75 21.58
N ASN A 16 -12.33 -11.83 21.08
CA ASN A 16 -13.74 -12.15 21.33
C ASN A 16 -13.99 -13.64 21.61
N SER A 17 -12.92 -14.43 21.81
CA SER A 17 -12.97 -15.86 22.13
C SER A 17 -13.69 -16.73 21.10
N LEU A 18 -13.88 -16.24 19.87
CA LEU A 18 -14.39 -17.05 18.77
C LEU A 18 -13.29 -17.98 18.27
N HIS A 19 -13.66 -19.24 18.08
CA HIS A 19 -12.81 -20.30 17.54
C HIS A 19 -13.53 -20.97 16.38
N ALA A 20 -12.86 -21.11 15.24
CA ALA A 20 -13.35 -21.86 14.09
C ALA A 20 -12.46 -23.08 13.84
N GLU A 21 -13.05 -24.26 13.71
CA GLU A 21 -12.38 -25.49 13.28
C GLU A 21 -12.88 -25.86 11.90
N LEU A 22 -11.97 -26.07 10.94
CA LEU A 22 -12.28 -26.50 9.57
C LEU A 22 -11.47 -27.75 9.23
N GLU A 23 -12.15 -28.80 8.82
CA GLU A 23 -11.57 -30.05 8.33
C GLU A 23 -11.63 -30.08 6.79
N PHE A 24 -10.45 -30.19 6.17
CA PHE A 24 -10.29 -30.54 4.75
C PHE A 24 -10.25 -32.07 4.63
N LYS A 25 -11.16 -32.63 3.84
CA LYS A 25 -11.35 -34.08 3.71
C LYS A 25 -10.65 -34.60 2.48
N LEU A 26 -9.69 -35.51 2.72
CA LEU A 26 -9.09 -36.34 1.69
C LEU A 26 -10.15 -37.25 1.06
N LYS A 27 -9.96 -37.60 -0.22
CA LYS A 27 -10.89 -38.47 -0.94
C LYS A 27 -10.95 -39.86 -0.29
N PRO A 28 -12.12 -40.34 0.15
CA PRO A 28 -12.26 -41.68 0.72
C PRO A 28 -12.16 -42.78 -0.36
N PHE A 29 -11.62 -43.95 0.02
CA PHE A 29 -11.39 -45.10 -0.88
C PHE A 29 -12.65 -45.58 -1.65
N PHE A 30 -13.83 -45.41 -1.07
CA PHE A 30 -15.12 -45.81 -1.66
C PHE A 30 -15.97 -44.60 -2.11
N GLY A 31 -15.36 -43.43 -2.30
CA GLY A 31 -16.01 -42.20 -2.72
C GLY A 31 -15.91 -41.90 -4.23
N GLY A 32 -16.99 -41.38 -4.80
CA GLY A 32 -17.03 -40.89 -6.18
C GLY A 32 -16.30 -39.55 -6.36
N SER A 33 -16.47 -38.93 -7.53
CA SER A 33 -15.93 -37.58 -7.79
C SER A 33 -16.55 -36.49 -6.90
N THR A 34 -17.70 -36.74 -6.28
CA THR A 34 -18.40 -35.83 -5.36
C THR A 34 -17.82 -35.79 -3.94
N SER A 35 -16.79 -36.59 -3.64
CA SER A 35 -16.11 -36.59 -2.34
C SER A 35 -14.70 -36.01 -2.37
N ILE A 36 -14.28 -35.39 -3.48
CA ILE A 36 -13.02 -34.63 -3.56
C ILE A 36 -13.23 -33.21 -3.01
N ASN A 37 -12.17 -32.59 -2.49
CA ASN A 37 -12.13 -31.20 -2.05
C ASN A 37 -13.19 -30.80 -1.01
N GLN A 38 -13.79 -31.78 -0.32
CA GLN A 38 -14.82 -31.52 0.68
C GLN A 38 -14.23 -30.83 1.91
N ILE A 39 -15.00 -29.92 2.50
CA ILE A 39 -14.72 -29.32 3.79
C ILE A 39 -15.92 -29.43 4.72
N SER A 40 -15.65 -29.55 6.02
CA SER A 40 -16.66 -29.31 7.05
C SER A 40 -16.05 -28.64 8.27
N GLY A 41 -16.78 -27.73 8.89
CA GLY A 41 -16.28 -26.98 10.04
C GLY A 41 -17.39 -26.48 10.96
N LYS A 42 -16.97 -25.82 12.03
CA LYS A 42 -17.84 -25.19 13.04
C LYS A 42 -17.20 -23.90 13.53
N ILE A 43 -18.03 -22.93 13.89
CA ILE A 43 -17.65 -21.71 14.60
C ILE A 43 -18.24 -21.81 16.00
N THR A 44 -17.42 -21.60 17.02
CA THR A 44 -17.78 -21.76 18.44
C THR A 44 -17.40 -20.52 19.25
N SER A 45 -18.17 -20.27 20.32
CA SER A 45 -17.85 -19.31 21.39
C SER A 45 -17.74 -20.09 22.69
N GLY A 46 -16.52 -20.40 23.11
CA GLY A 46 -16.30 -21.42 24.14
C GLY A 46 -16.84 -22.79 23.69
N GLU A 47 -17.76 -23.35 24.47
CA GLU A 47 -18.41 -24.65 24.17
C GLU A 47 -19.64 -24.52 23.24
N GLU A 48 -20.21 -23.32 23.07
CA GLU A 48 -21.39 -23.11 22.26
C GLU A 48 -21.05 -23.11 20.76
N VAL A 49 -21.78 -23.90 19.96
CA VAL A 49 -21.69 -23.87 18.50
C VAL A 49 -22.60 -22.77 17.98
N LEU A 50 -22.03 -21.81 17.25
CA LEU A 50 -22.75 -20.69 16.65
C LEU A 50 -23.14 -20.99 15.20
N ALA A 51 -22.25 -21.67 14.45
CA ALA A 51 -22.49 -22.01 13.05
C ALA A 51 -21.72 -23.25 12.61
N ARG A 52 -22.15 -23.84 11.49
CA ARG A 52 -21.51 -24.97 10.82
C ARG A 52 -21.25 -24.65 9.36
N LEU A 53 -20.09 -25.06 8.86
CA LEU A 53 -19.66 -24.90 7.48
C LEU A 53 -19.63 -26.27 6.81
N THR A 54 -20.16 -26.39 5.60
CA THR A 54 -20.08 -27.63 4.78
C THR A 54 -20.05 -27.29 3.31
N GLY A 55 -19.22 -27.98 2.53
CA GLY A 55 -19.21 -27.84 1.08
C GLY A 55 -17.89 -28.27 0.48
N HIS A 56 -17.42 -27.55 -0.53
CA HIS A 56 -16.16 -27.82 -1.22
C HIS A 56 -15.33 -26.54 -1.35
N TRP A 57 -14.02 -26.60 -1.03
CA TRP A 57 -13.17 -25.40 -1.02
C TRP A 57 -12.90 -24.82 -2.43
N ASP A 58 -13.05 -25.64 -3.47
CA ASP A 58 -12.94 -25.26 -4.89
C ASP A 58 -14.28 -24.86 -5.51
N ARG A 59 -15.39 -24.91 -4.75
CA ARG A 59 -16.76 -24.62 -5.21
C ARG A 59 -17.57 -23.95 -4.10
N GLU A 60 -18.82 -24.34 -3.95
CA GLU A 60 -19.76 -23.81 -2.97
C GLU A 60 -19.46 -24.34 -1.56
N VAL A 61 -19.33 -23.40 -0.63
CA VAL A 61 -19.33 -23.63 0.81
C VAL A 61 -20.59 -23.00 1.37
N PHE A 62 -21.33 -23.74 2.17
CA PHE A 62 -22.54 -23.28 2.83
C PHE A 62 -22.28 -23.10 4.32
N ILE A 63 -22.88 -22.06 4.91
CA ILE A 63 -22.93 -21.84 6.36
C ILE A 63 -24.34 -22.07 6.87
N LYS A 64 -24.47 -22.69 8.04
CA LYS A 64 -25.72 -22.79 8.77
C LYS A 64 -25.49 -22.27 10.18
N GLU A 65 -26.08 -21.13 10.50
CA GLU A 65 -26.11 -20.60 11.88
C GLU A 65 -27.11 -21.38 12.73
N GLU A 66 -26.75 -21.68 13.98
CA GLU A 66 -27.66 -22.32 14.93
C GLU A 66 -28.74 -21.31 15.36
N GLY A 67 -30.00 -21.75 15.43
CA GLY A 67 -31.16 -20.88 15.71
C GLY A 67 -31.66 -20.05 14.53
N ARG A 68 -30.88 -19.86 13.47
CA ARG A 68 -31.36 -19.44 12.14
C ARG A 68 -31.72 -20.65 11.26
N GLY A 69 -32.32 -20.39 10.10
CA GLY A 69 -33.09 -21.37 9.33
C GLY A 69 -32.28 -22.40 8.53
N GLY A 70 -32.34 -22.27 7.20
CA GLY A 70 -31.63 -23.15 6.27
C GLY A 70 -30.12 -22.92 6.26
N ALA A 71 -29.40 -23.74 5.48
CA ALA A 71 -28.02 -23.43 5.12
C ALA A 71 -28.02 -22.38 4.00
N GLU A 72 -27.17 -21.37 4.11
CA GLU A 72 -27.01 -20.27 3.17
C GLU A 72 -25.65 -20.36 2.46
N LEU A 73 -25.54 -19.84 1.23
CA LEU A 73 -24.28 -19.84 0.49
C LEU A 73 -23.30 -18.87 1.15
N PHE A 74 -22.18 -19.39 1.66
CA PHE A 74 -21.15 -18.62 2.35
C PHE A 74 -20.03 -18.18 1.41
N TRP A 75 -19.57 -19.09 0.55
CA TRP A 75 -18.46 -18.83 -0.38
C TRP A 75 -18.64 -19.63 -1.67
N ASN A 76 -18.25 -19.03 -2.79
CA ASN A 76 -18.12 -19.69 -4.09
C ASN A 76 -17.03 -18.96 -4.89
N PRO A 77 -15.92 -19.62 -5.30
CA PRO A 77 -14.83 -19.01 -6.05
C PRO A 77 -15.19 -18.87 -7.55
N SER A 78 -16.32 -18.23 -7.84
CA SER A 78 -16.85 -18.03 -9.19
C SER A 78 -15.88 -17.22 -10.08
N GLU A 79 -16.04 -17.31 -11.40
CA GLU A 79 -15.23 -16.51 -12.35
C GLU A 79 -15.32 -15.00 -12.10
N GLU A 80 -16.43 -14.50 -11.55
CA GLU A 80 -16.55 -13.11 -11.15
C GLU A 80 -15.68 -12.79 -9.92
N VAL A 81 -15.77 -13.60 -8.86
CA VAL A 81 -14.93 -13.47 -7.65
C VAL A 81 -13.44 -13.60 -8.00
N ARG A 82 -13.10 -14.48 -8.95
CA ARG A 82 -11.72 -14.63 -9.47
C ARG A 82 -11.24 -13.38 -10.20
N ARG A 83 -12.08 -12.72 -11.01
CA ARG A 83 -11.75 -11.44 -11.67
C ARG A 83 -11.65 -10.26 -10.70
N GLN A 84 -12.32 -10.31 -9.56
CA GLN A 84 -12.25 -9.29 -8.51
C GLN A 84 -11.01 -9.41 -7.59
N ARG A 85 -10.17 -10.43 -7.78
CA ARG A 85 -8.93 -10.59 -6.99
C ARG A 85 -7.99 -9.41 -7.22
N LEU A 86 -7.34 -8.94 -6.15
CA LEU A 86 -6.30 -7.92 -6.23
C LEU A 86 -5.18 -8.40 -7.16
N LYS A 87 -4.78 -7.53 -8.11
CA LYS A 87 -3.63 -7.81 -8.98
C LYS A 87 -2.38 -7.91 -8.13
N ARG A 88 -1.65 -9.03 -8.24
CA ARG A 88 -0.31 -9.16 -7.68
C ARG A 88 0.61 -8.19 -8.42
N TYR A 89 1.24 -7.29 -7.67
CA TYR A 89 2.35 -6.49 -8.17
C TYR A 89 3.65 -7.18 -7.73
N THR A 90 4.59 -7.28 -8.66
CA THR A 90 5.94 -7.82 -8.42
C THR A 90 6.95 -6.78 -8.91
N VAL A 91 8.07 -6.63 -8.21
CA VAL A 91 9.17 -5.75 -8.62
C VAL A 91 9.73 -6.25 -9.97
N PRO A 92 9.96 -5.39 -10.98
CA PRO A 92 10.53 -5.83 -12.26
C PRO A 92 11.92 -6.48 -12.10
N LEU A 93 12.23 -7.53 -12.88
CA LEU A 93 13.47 -8.31 -12.76
C LEU A 93 14.76 -7.47 -12.75
N GLY A 94 14.81 -6.37 -13.51
CA GLY A 94 15.97 -5.46 -13.54
C GLY A 94 16.12 -4.60 -12.28
N GLU A 95 15.08 -4.48 -11.46
CA GLU A 95 15.06 -3.73 -10.20
C GLU A 95 15.20 -4.65 -8.96
N GLN A 96 15.02 -5.97 -9.12
CA GLN A 96 15.19 -6.96 -8.06
C GLN A 96 16.66 -7.15 -7.67
N MET A 97 16.94 -7.33 -6.38
CA MET A 97 18.24 -7.74 -5.84
C MET A 97 18.61 -9.18 -6.21
N GLU A 98 19.91 -9.51 -6.19
CA GLU A 98 20.45 -10.81 -6.60
C GLU A 98 19.90 -12.05 -5.84
N LEU A 99 19.34 -11.84 -4.65
CA LEU A 99 18.83 -12.90 -3.79
C LEU A 99 17.29 -12.96 -3.75
N GLU A 100 16.60 -12.11 -4.50
CA GLU A 100 15.15 -12.19 -4.65
C GLU A 100 14.75 -13.39 -5.52
N SER A 101 13.66 -14.06 -5.15
CA SER A 101 13.35 -15.40 -5.67
C SER A 101 13.16 -15.45 -7.18
N GLU A 102 12.53 -14.45 -7.79
CA GLU A 102 12.25 -14.50 -9.23
C GLU A 102 13.55 -14.32 -10.05
N ARG A 103 14.36 -13.30 -9.72
CA ARG A 103 15.70 -13.12 -10.30
C ARG A 103 16.63 -14.31 -10.01
N LEU A 104 16.66 -14.83 -8.79
CA LEU A 104 17.53 -15.95 -8.40
C LEU A 104 17.19 -17.25 -9.15
N TRP A 105 15.91 -17.53 -9.38
CA TRP A 105 15.44 -18.74 -10.06
C TRP A 105 15.18 -18.56 -11.57
N GLN A 106 15.40 -17.35 -12.14
CA GLN A 106 14.98 -16.99 -13.50
C GLN A 106 15.38 -17.99 -14.59
N HIS A 107 16.60 -18.56 -14.52
CA HIS A 107 17.11 -19.50 -15.52
C HIS A 107 16.47 -20.89 -15.41
N VAL A 108 16.20 -21.34 -14.18
CA VAL A 108 15.48 -22.59 -13.90
C VAL A 108 14.03 -22.46 -14.36
N THR A 109 13.35 -21.38 -13.97
CA THR A 109 11.95 -21.11 -14.37
C THR A 109 11.81 -21.02 -15.88
N ARG A 110 12.72 -20.30 -16.56
CA ARG A 110 12.72 -20.19 -18.03
C ARG A 110 12.89 -21.55 -18.71
N ALA A 111 13.86 -22.37 -18.26
CA ALA A 111 14.09 -23.70 -18.82
C ALA A 111 12.89 -24.65 -18.59
N ILE A 112 12.20 -24.55 -17.45
CA ILE A 112 10.95 -25.29 -17.18
C ILE A 112 9.84 -24.86 -18.15
N SER A 113 9.65 -23.55 -18.35
CA SER A 113 8.67 -23.01 -19.31
C SER A 113 8.97 -23.40 -20.76
N GLU A 114 10.24 -23.45 -21.15
CA GLU A 114 10.73 -23.94 -22.45
C GLU A 114 10.61 -25.48 -22.59
N GLY A 115 10.34 -26.21 -21.50
CA GLY A 115 10.26 -27.67 -21.47
C GLY A 115 11.62 -28.40 -21.39
N ASP A 116 12.74 -27.68 -21.35
CA ASP A 116 14.10 -28.24 -21.29
C ASP A 116 14.47 -28.67 -19.86
N GLN A 117 14.10 -29.91 -19.52
CA GLN A 117 14.36 -30.51 -18.20
C GLN A 117 15.84 -30.69 -17.88
N ASP A 118 16.69 -30.92 -18.89
CA ASP A 118 18.12 -31.10 -18.69
C ASP A 118 18.79 -29.75 -18.34
N LYS A 119 18.39 -28.67 -19.02
CA LYS A 119 18.81 -27.30 -18.70
C LYS A 119 18.28 -26.87 -17.33
N ALA A 120 17.00 -27.11 -17.04
CA ALA A 120 16.42 -26.80 -15.72
C ALA A 120 17.20 -27.49 -14.58
N THR A 121 17.56 -28.77 -14.77
CA THR A 121 18.40 -29.53 -13.82
C THR A 121 19.81 -28.93 -13.67
N ARG A 122 20.48 -28.55 -14.78
CA ARG A 122 21.81 -27.93 -14.74
C ARG A 122 21.80 -26.57 -14.02
N GLU A 123 20.84 -25.70 -14.35
CA GLU A 123 20.71 -24.38 -13.73
C GLU A 123 20.39 -24.50 -12.23
N LYS A 124 19.48 -25.42 -11.86
CA LYS A 124 19.16 -25.72 -10.46
C LYS A 124 20.39 -26.21 -9.68
N PHE A 125 21.17 -27.12 -10.26
CA PHE A 125 22.40 -27.61 -9.64
C PHE A 125 23.43 -26.50 -9.43
N SER A 126 23.61 -25.63 -10.43
CA SER A 126 24.50 -24.46 -10.36
C SER A 126 24.14 -23.52 -9.20
N LEU A 127 22.86 -23.15 -9.11
CA LEU A 127 22.29 -22.31 -8.05
C LEU A 127 22.51 -22.94 -6.67
N GLU A 128 22.19 -24.22 -6.51
CA GLU A 128 22.37 -24.92 -5.24
C GLU A 128 23.83 -25.04 -4.81
N GLU A 129 24.75 -25.36 -5.73
CA GLU A 129 26.18 -25.48 -5.38
C GLU A 129 26.78 -24.12 -5.00
N ALA A 130 26.36 -23.03 -5.66
CA ALA A 130 26.72 -21.68 -5.24
C ALA A 130 26.24 -21.36 -3.81
N GLN A 131 25.03 -21.77 -3.43
CA GLN A 131 24.53 -21.61 -2.06
C GLN A 131 25.26 -22.50 -1.05
N ARG A 132 25.58 -23.76 -1.41
CA ARG A 132 26.44 -24.64 -0.57
C ARG A 132 27.82 -24.03 -0.37
N GLN A 133 28.42 -23.46 -1.41
CA GLN A 133 29.73 -22.81 -1.33
C GLN A 133 29.69 -21.57 -0.41
N ARG A 134 28.70 -20.67 -0.59
CA ARG A 134 28.47 -19.52 0.31
C ARG A 134 28.25 -19.95 1.76
N ALA A 135 27.68 -21.14 2.02
CA ALA A 135 27.55 -21.68 3.37
C ALA A 135 28.89 -22.19 3.94
N ARG A 136 29.69 -22.92 3.14
CA ARG A 136 31.05 -23.36 3.52
C ARG A 136 31.94 -22.17 3.87
N GLU A 137 31.92 -21.11 3.07
CA GLU A 137 32.72 -19.89 3.28
C GLU A 137 32.35 -19.18 4.59
N ARG A 138 31.06 -18.98 4.87
CA ARG A 138 30.58 -18.41 6.15
C ARG A 138 31.02 -19.23 7.36
N GLN A 139 30.97 -20.55 7.26
CA GLN A 139 31.44 -21.44 8.33
C GLN A 139 32.95 -21.33 8.54
N GLN A 140 33.74 -21.27 7.46
CA GLN A 140 35.20 -21.11 7.53
C GLN A 140 35.62 -19.74 8.08
N SER A 141 34.89 -18.68 7.74
CA SER A 141 35.13 -17.32 8.25
C SER A 141 34.56 -17.08 9.66
N LEU A 142 33.89 -18.08 10.25
CA LEU A 142 33.18 -17.98 11.54
C LEU A 142 32.14 -16.83 11.59
N VAL A 143 31.55 -16.48 10.43
CA VAL A 143 30.53 -15.42 10.32
C VAL A 143 29.14 -16.08 10.40
N PRO A 144 28.33 -15.78 11.43
CA PRO A 144 26.98 -16.33 11.53
C PRO A 144 26.08 -15.77 10.43
N TRP A 145 25.11 -16.58 10.00
CA TRP A 145 24.05 -16.09 9.13
C TRP A 145 23.06 -15.24 9.93
N THR A 146 22.78 -14.03 9.45
CA THR A 146 21.81 -13.11 10.06
C THR A 146 20.73 -12.78 9.03
N PRO A 147 19.46 -13.20 9.25
CA PRO A 147 18.36 -12.83 8.37
C PRO A 147 18.12 -11.32 8.37
N GLN A 148 17.95 -10.75 7.17
CA GLN A 148 17.92 -9.30 6.98
C GLN A 148 16.60 -8.68 7.48
N LEU A 149 15.46 -9.22 7.06
CA LEU A 149 14.13 -8.63 7.31
C LEU A 149 13.42 -9.16 8.56
N PHE A 150 13.87 -10.28 9.13
CA PHE A 150 13.22 -10.95 10.26
C PHE A 150 14.20 -11.18 11.42
N HIS A 151 13.66 -11.26 12.62
CA HIS A 151 14.38 -11.66 13.83
C HIS A 151 13.60 -12.74 14.57
N LEU A 152 14.31 -13.63 15.27
CA LEU A 152 13.70 -14.64 16.13
C LEU A 152 13.41 -14.01 17.49
N ASP A 153 12.15 -14.02 17.93
CA ASP A 153 11.82 -13.63 19.29
C ASP A 153 12.26 -14.75 20.27
N PRO A 154 13.16 -14.47 21.22
CA PRO A 154 13.62 -15.48 22.17
C PRO A 154 12.50 -15.99 23.10
N ALA A 155 11.42 -15.25 23.32
CA ALA A 155 10.33 -15.65 24.22
C ALA A 155 9.35 -16.64 23.58
N THR A 156 8.89 -16.36 22.35
CA THR A 156 7.94 -17.21 21.60
C THR A 156 8.63 -18.26 20.72
N GLN A 157 9.90 -18.06 20.35
CA GLN A 157 10.60 -18.80 19.29
C GLN A 157 9.99 -18.60 17.89
N GLU A 158 9.23 -17.51 17.68
CA GLU A 158 8.64 -17.15 16.39
C GLU A 158 9.49 -16.12 15.63
N TRP A 159 9.34 -16.07 14.30
CA TRP A 159 10.03 -15.08 13.46
C TRP A 159 9.18 -13.83 13.28
N CYS A 160 9.58 -12.75 13.95
CA CYS A 160 8.94 -11.44 13.82
C CYS A 160 9.63 -10.61 12.73
N TYR A 161 8.84 -9.90 11.93
CA TYR A 161 9.35 -8.97 10.93
C TYR A 161 9.93 -7.72 11.63
N ARG A 162 11.10 -7.25 11.19
CA ARG A 162 11.85 -6.20 11.92
C ARG A 162 11.19 -4.83 11.86
N TYR A 163 10.33 -4.60 10.87
CA TYR A 163 9.71 -3.31 10.58
C TYR A 163 8.19 -3.38 10.72
N GLU A 164 7.69 -4.25 11.60
CA GLU A 164 6.25 -4.37 11.88
C GLU A 164 5.67 -3.04 12.36
N ASN A 165 4.61 -2.59 11.65
CA ASN A 165 3.81 -1.46 12.06
C ASN A 165 2.36 -1.90 12.24
N HIS A 166 1.97 -2.07 13.52
CA HIS A 166 0.61 -2.45 13.92
C HIS A 166 -0.34 -1.24 14.09
N SER A 167 0.10 -0.04 13.70
CA SER A 167 -0.74 1.16 13.73
C SER A 167 -1.88 1.02 12.73
N PRO A 168 -3.14 1.33 13.10
CA PRO A 168 -4.23 1.36 12.14
C PRO A 168 -3.99 2.49 11.13
N TRP A 169 -4.35 2.23 9.87
CA TRP A 169 -4.36 3.25 8.82
C TRP A 169 -5.22 4.45 9.21
N ASP A 170 -4.67 5.65 9.11
CA ASP A 170 -5.34 6.92 9.38
C ASP A 170 -5.61 7.66 8.04
N PRO A 171 -6.84 7.65 7.51
CA PRO A 171 -7.17 8.32 6.23
C PRO A 171 -6.93 9.84 6.20
N LEU A 172 -6.74 10.48 7.37
CA LEU A 172 -6.44 11.91 7.47
C LEU A 172 -4.94 12.20 7.40
N LYS A 173 -4.08 11.23 7.75
CA LYS A 173 -2.61 11.38 7.77
C LYS A 173 -1.93 10.58 6.67
N ASP A 174 -2.31 9.33 6.50
CA ASP A 174 -1.67 8.37 5.60
C ASP A 174 -2.16 8.57 4.15
N ILE A 175 -1.25 8.49 3.19
CA ILE A 175 -1.50 8.77 1.77
C ILE A 175 -1.32 7.49 0.94
N ALA A 176 -0.18 6.81 1.12
CA ALA A 176 0.12 5.55 0.47
C ALA A 176 0.99 4.67 1.38
N GLN A 177 0.87 3.35 1.25
CA GLN A 177 1.87 2.41 1.74
C GLN A 177 2.61 1.83 0.53
N PHE A 178 3.92 1.73 0.60
CA PHE A 178 4.76 1.14 -0.44
C PHE A 178 5.87 0.30 0.17
N GLU A 179 6.41 -0.61 -0.63
CA GLU A 179 7.55 -1.44 -0.26
C GLU A 179 8.82 -0.86 -0.90
N GLN A 180 9.92 -0.89 -0.14
CA GLN A 180 11.26 -0.57 -0.62
C GLN A 180 12.28 -1.44 0.13
N ASP A 181 13.13 -2.17 -0.60
CA ASP A 181 14.22 -3.00 -0.07
C ASP A 181 13.76 -4.02 1.01
N GLY A 182 12.52 -4.51 0.90
CA GLY A 182 11.85 -5.39 1.85
C GLY A 182 11.20 -4.68 3.04
N VAL A 183 11.20 -3.35 3.06
CA VAL A 183 10.66 -2.50 4.14
C VAL A 183 9.34 -1.85 3.72
N LEU A 184 8.30 -1.98 4.54
CA LEU A 184 7.01 -1.31 4.31
C LEU A 184 7.03 0.11 4.87
N HIS A 185 6.95 1.10 3.98
CA HIS A 185 6.91 2.53 4.30
C HIS A 185 5.50 3.10 4.15
N THR A 186 5.09 3.99 5.06
CA THR A 186 3.84 4.75 4.97
C THR A 186 4.15 6.22 4.71
N LEU A 187 3.69 6.74 3.57
CA LEU A 187 3.77 8.15 3.23
C LEU A 187 2.70 8.93 3.99
N GLN A 188 3.12 9.88 4.83
CA GLN A 188 2.22 10.72 5.63
C GLN A 188 2.24 12.19 5.20
N ARG A 189 1.06 12.83 5.31
CA ARG A 189 0.79 14.22 4.93
C ARG A 189 1.65 15.27 5.65
N GLY A 190 2.15 14.94 6.85
CA GLY A 190 2.94 15.86 7.68
C GLY A 190 4.46 15.79 7.46
N THR A 191 4.98 14.75 6.81
CA THR A 191 6.44 14.48 6.76
C THR A 191 7.21 15.47 5.85
N MET A 192 6.49 16.28 5.05
CA MET A 192 7.04 17.29 4.15
C MET A 192 7.91 18.36 4.84
N ALA A 193 7.68 18.65 6.13
CA ALA A 193 8.32 19.79 6.80
C ALA A 193 9.78 19.54 7.23
N SER A 194 10.22 18.29 7.38
CA SER A 194 11.52 17.96 8.00
C SER A 194 12.66 17.70 7.03
N GLN A 195 12.40 17.42 5.75
CA GLN A 195 13.46 17.09 4.78
C GLN A 195 14.14 18.35 4.19
N THR A 196 13.46 19.49 4.18
CA THR A 196 13.98 20.77 3.68
C THR A 196 15.01 21.44 4.61
N ALA A 197 15.16 20.95 5.86
CA ALA A 197 15.98 21.59 6.89
C ALA A 197 17.47 21.20 6.86
N VAL A 198 17.88 20.22 6.04
CA VAL A 198 19.26 19.68 6.04
C VAL A 198 20.16 20.31 4.95
N LEU A 199 19.59 20.97 3.94
CA LEU A 199 20.34 21.77 2.96
C LEU A 199 20.07 23.28 3.15
N GLY A 200 20.83 23.94 4.03
CA GLY A 200 20.80 25.40 4.06
C GLY A 200 21.40 26.11 5.26
N SER A 201 22.73 26.06 5.47
CA SER A 201 23.51 27.17 6.05
C SER A 201 25.02 26.92 6.02
N PRO A 202 25.80 27.66 5.21
CA PRO A 202 27.24 27.76 5.38
C PRO A 202 27.59 28.88 6.40
N GLY A 203 28.18 28.52 7.53
CA GLY A 203 28.68 29.44 8.56
C GLY A 203 30.16 29.16 8.88
N PRO A 204 30.99 30.19 9.18
CA PRO A 204 32.44 30.07 9.14
C PRO A 204 33.02 29.27 10.30
N GLY A 205 34.10 28.53 10.02
CA GLY A 205 34.68 27.56 10.95
C GLY A 205 35.46 28.17 12.11
N LEU A 206 35.62 27.36 13.16
CA LEU A 206 36.65 27.53 14.18
C LEU A 206 37.24 26.16 14.56
N GLN A 207 38.51 26.19 14.93
CA GLN A 207 39.43 25.06 15.00
C GLN A 207 39.31 24.32 16.35
N GLY A 208 39.25 22.98 16.35
CA GLY A 208 39.11 22.18 17.57
C GLY A 208 39.65 20.75 17.40
N SER A 209 40.54 20.34 18.31
CA SER A 209 41.28 19.07 18.25
C SER A 209 40.48 17.85 18.73
N ALA A 210 40.86 16.66 18.26
CA ALA A 210 40.37 15.35 18.74
C ALA A 210 40.78 15.06 20.20
N PRO A 211 40.22 14.03 20.89
CA PRO A 211 40.68 12.64 20.63
C PRO A 211 39.63 11.51 20.76
N ASN A 212 40.02 10.33 20.24
CA ASN A 212 39.43 9.00 20.48
C ASN A 212 39.28 8.64 21.97
N PRO A 213 38.41 7.65 22.27
CA PRO A 213 38.85 6.50 23.07
C PRO A 213 38.59 5.15 22.39
N ARG A 214 39.60 4.27 22.42
CA ARG A 214 39.50 2.83 22.09
C ARG A 214 39.19 2.01 23.37
N LEU A 215 39.08 0.67 23.20
CA LEU A 215 38.97 -0.42 24.21
C LEU A 215 37.52 -0.72 24.65
N ARG A 216 37.10 -1.98 24.92
CA ARG A 216 37.83 -3.27 25.03
C ARG A 216 36.93 -4.49 24.77
N LYS A 217 37.57 -5.64 24.50
CA LYS A 217 37.00 -7.01 24.45
C LYS A 217 37.11 -7.67 25.86
N PRO A 218 36.18 -8.57 26.26
CA PRO A 218 36.41 -10.03 26.26
C PRO A 218 35.20 -10.80 25.65
N SER A 219 35.31 -12.01 25.04
CA SER A 219 35.49 -13.35 25.66
C SER A 219 34.39 -13.65 26.71
N ASP A 220 33.52 -14.64 26.57
CA ASP A 220 33.83 -16.10 26.61
C ASP A 220 32.81 -17.02 25.88
N GLN A 221 33.20 -18.30 25.72
CA GLN A 221 32.42 -19.48 25.27
C GLN A 221 32.28 -20.49 26.46
N PRO A 222 31.63 -21.68 26.34
CA PRO A 222 30.84 -22.30 25.24
C PRO A 222 29.35 -22.47 25.67
N SER A 223 28.45 -23.29 25.09
CA SER A 223 28.44 -24.26 23.96
C SER A 223 27.09 -24.11 23.20
N GLY A 224 26.51 -25.03 22.40
CA GLY A 224 26.78 -26.42 22.00
C GLY A 224 25.56 -27.02 21.27
N HIS A 225 25.79 -28.01 20.40
CA HIS A 225 24.82 -28.87 19.70
C HIS A 225 24.02 -28.29 18.50
N SER A 226 24.16 -28.97 17.35
CA SER A 226 23.46 -28.77 16.09
C SER A 226 22.12 -29.50 16.06
N GLN A 227 21.16 -29.07 15.23
CA GLN A 227 20.33 -29.98 14.42
C GLN A 227 19.97 -29.39 13.04
N VAL A 228 19.61 -30.30 12.14
CA VAL A 228 19.41 -30.16 10.69
C VAL A 228 18.20 -29.27 10.34
N THR A 229 18.29 -28.49 9.26
CA THR A 229 17.11 -27.93 8.58
C THR A 229 16.93 -28.59 7.21
N GLU A 230 15.80 -29.29 7.04
CA GLU A 230 15.38 -29.84 5.77
C GLU A 230 14.72 -28.74 4.93
N SER A 231 15.34 -28.37 3.81
CA SER A 231 14.81 -27.31 2.94
C SER A 231 13.78 -27.91 1.97
N SER A 232 12.50 -27.77 2.31
CA SER A 232 11.40 -28.04 1.38
C SER A 232 11.40 -26.98 0.27
N GLY A 233 11.62 -27.43 -0.97
CA GLY A 233 11.61 -26.55 -2.14
C GLY A 233 10.19 -26.13 -2.53
N SER A 234 9.94 -24.83 -2.62
CA SER A 234 8.68 -24.28 -3.13
C SER A 234 8.69 -24.26 -4.66
N THR A 235 7.93 -25.16 -5.28
CA THR A 235 7.63 -25.09 -6.73
C THR A 235 6.70 -23.90 -7.01
N PRO A 236 7.04 -22.98 -7.92
CA PRO A 236 6.07 -21.99 -8.40
C PRO A 236 5.09 -22.65 -9.38
N GLU A 237 3.79 -22.58 -9.08
CA GLU A 237 2.74 -22.98 -10.02
C GLU A 237 2.62 -21.98 -11.19
N SER A 238 2.44 -22.49 -12.40
CA SER A 238 2.28 -21.69 -13.62
C SER A 238 0.86 -21.10 -13.72
N CYS A 239 0.78 -19.77 -13.80
CA CYS A 239 -0.44 -19.08 -14.23
C CYS A 239 -0.42 -18.90 -15.76
N PRO A 240 -1.55 -19.10 -16.47
CA PRO A 240 -1.62 -18.80 -17.91
C PRO A 240 -1.51 -17.30 -18.17
N GLU A 241 -0.82 -16.95 -19.24
CA GLU A 241 -0.63 -15.58 -19.71
C GLU A 241 -1.94 -14.96 -20.24
N LEU A 242 -2.04 -13.64 -20.11
CA LEU A 242 -2.88 -12.81 -20.98
C LEU A 242 -1.99 -11.71 -21.55
N SER A 243 -2.11 -11.53 -22.86
CA SER A 243 -1.13 -10.88 -23.73
C SER A 243 -1.17 -9.34 -23.71
N ASP A 244 -0.13 -8.77 -24.31
CA ASP A 244 -0.02 -7.42 -24.88
C ASP A 244 0.08 -6.26 -23.85
N GLU A 245 0.87 -5.20 -24.06
CA GLU A 245 1.58 -4.71 -25.26
C GLU A 245 3.08 -4.43 -24.96
N GLU A 246 3.94 -4.51 -25.99
CA GLU A 246 5.37 -4.20 -25.92
C GLU A 246 5.63 -2.73 -26.29
N GLU A 247 6.33 -1.98 -25.44
CA GLU A 247 6.97 -0.69 -25.81
C GLU A 247 8.48 -0.91 -25.88
N GLU A 248 9.05 -0.76 -27.09
CA GLU A 248 10.49 -0.76 -27.34
C GLU A 248 11.13 0.55 -26.84
N GLU A 249 12.22 0.49 -26.08
CA GLU A 249 13.18 1.61 -25.99
C GLU A 249 14.61 1.12 -26.27
N GLU A 250 15.37 1.98 -26.95
CA GLU A 250 16.61 1.64 -27.66
C GLU A 250 17.84 1.46 -26.76
N ASP A 251 18.84 0.79 -27.33
CA ASP A 251 20.13 0.43 -26.74
C ASP A 251 20.99 1.67 -26.41
N GLY A 252 21.66 1.65 -25.25
CA GLY A 252 22.43 2.79 -24.73
C GLY A 252 23.56 2.40 -23.79
N ASP A 253 24.80 2.60 -24.24
CA ASP A 253 26.05 2.22 -23.56
C ASP A 253 26.10 2.60 -22.06
N PHE A 254 26.28 1.60 -21.19
CA PHE A 254 26.35 1.79 -19.74
C PHE A 254 27.79 2.00 -19.25
N VAL A 255 28.07 3.18 -18.70
CA VAL A 255 29.30 3.48 -17.94
C VAL A 255 29.07 3.18 -16.45
N PRO A 256 29.98 2.46 -15.75
CA PRO A 256 29.74 2.05 -14.36
C PRO A 256 30.04 3.15 -13.35
N GLY A 257 29.04 3.55 -12.56
CA GLY A 257 29.16 4.52 -11.46
C GLY A 257 28.00 4.42 -10.46
N CYS A 258 28.33 4.49 -9.17
CA CYS A 258 27.48 4.28 -7.98
C CYS A 258 26.03 4.83 -7.96
N GLU A 259 25.20 4.12 -7.18
CA GLU A 259 24.08 4.62 -6.35
C GLU A 259 22.75 5.06 -7.01
N SER A 260 21.79 4.13 -7.07
CA SER A 260 20.50 4.25 -6.32
C SER A 260 19.63 2.97 -6.41
N PRO A 261 18.76 2.67 -5.42
CA PRO A 261 17.91 1.46 -5.42
C PRO A 261 16.63 1.64 -6.25
N CYS A 262 16.03 0.51 -6.68
CA CYS A 262 14.67 0.37 -7.26
C CYS A 262 14.10 1.68 -7.88
N PRO A 263 14.51 2.03 -9.13
CA PRO A 263 14.14 3.30 -9.73
C PRO A 263 12.63 3.53 -9.84
N ARG A 264 11.79 2.50 -9.92
CA ARG A 264 10.33 2.65 -10.14
C ARG A 264 9.53 2.84 -8.86
N CYS A 265 9.83 2.10 -7.79
CA CYS A 265 9.16 2.31 -6.49
C CYS A 265 9.46 3.73 -5.95
N GLY A 266 10.71 4.18 -6.04
CA GLY A 266 11.10 5.55 -5.72
C GLY A 266 10.54 6.61 -6.67
N LYS A 267 10.25 6.29 -7.94
CA LYS A 267 9.58 7.22 -8.89
C LYS A 267 8.09 7.37 -8.58
N GLU A 268 7.37 6.29 -8.31
CA GLU A 268 5.93 6.38 -8.06
C GLU A 268 5.62 7.05 -6.72
N ALA A 269 6.43 6.80 -5.67
CA ALA A 269 6.37 7.57 -4.42
C ALA A 269 6.59 9.08 -4.66
N ARG A 270 7.61 9.45 -5.44
CA ARG A 270 7.87 10.86 -5.84
C ARG A 270 6.75 11.46 -6.70
N ARG A 271 6.10 10.66 -7.55
CA ARG A 271 4.96 11.08 -8.38
C ARG A 271 3.71 11.33 -7.54
N LEU A 272 3.40 10.44 -6.59
CA LEU A 272 2.31 10.61 -5.63
C LEU A 272 2.56 11.82 -4.73
N GLN A 273 3.81 12.07 -4.32
CA GLN A 273 4.23 13.29 -3.64
C GLN A 273 3.95 14.54 -4.50
N ALA A 274 4.43 14.58 -5.74
CA ALA A 274 4.22 15.74 -6.63
C ALA A 274 2.72 16.01 -6.92
N LEU A 275 1.91 14.95 -7.08
CA LEU A 275 0.45 15.07 -7.19
C LEU A 275 -0.17 15.61 -5.91
N HIS A 276 0.31 15.19 -4.73
CA HIS A 276 -0.18 15.69 -3.46
C HIS A 276 0.16 17.18 -3.25
N GLU A 277 1.39 17.58 -3.55
CA GLU A 277 1.84 18.99 -3.52
C GLU A 277 1.00 19.87 -4.47
N ALA A 278 0.72 19.39 -5.69
CA ALA A 278 -0.16 20.08 -6.62
C ALA A 278 -1.61 20.24 -6.09
N ILE A 279 -2.17 19.20 -5.44
CA ILE A 279 -3.50 19.26 -4.84
C ILE A 279 -3.56 20.27 -3.68
N LEU A 280 -2.51 20.34 -2.84
CA LEU A 280 -2.42 21.34 -1.77
C LEU A 280 -2.34 22.76 -2.34
N SER A 281 -1.48 22.99 -3.33
CA SER A 281 -1.35 24.30 -3.99
C SER A 281 -2.66 24.77 -4.64
N ILE A 282 -3.42 23.85 -5.26
CA ILE A 282 -4.74 24.16 -5.83
C ILE A 282 -5.75 24.57 -4.73
N ARG A 283 -5.73 23.92 -3.56
CA ARG A 283 -6.61 24.28 -2.43
C ARG A 283 -6.28 25.67 -1.86
N GLU A 284 -5.00 25.96 -1.66
CA GLU A 284 -4.55 27.29 -1.19
C GLU A 284 -4.98 28.39 -2.18
N ALA A 285 -4.80 28.16 -3.49
CA ALA A 285 -5.26 29.09 -4.52
C ALA A 285 -6.79 29.27 -4.55
N GLN A 286 -7.56 28.21 -4.26
CA GLN A 286 -9.03 28.29 -4.14
C GLN A 286 -9.46 29.12 -2.92
N GLU A 287 -8.78 28.96 -1.77
CA GLU A 287 -9.04 29.77 -0.57
C GLU A 287 -8.69 31.25 -0.78
N GLU A 288 -7.58 31.53 -1.47
CA GLU A 288 -7.17 32.89 -1.87
C GLU A 288 -8.23 33.56 -2.76
N LEU A 289 -8.69 32.85 -3.80
CA LEU A 289 -9.77 33.30 -4.68
C LEU A 289 -11.07 33.56 -3.91
N HIS A 290 -11.44 32.67 -2.98
CA HIS A 290 -12.65 32.83 -2.18
C HIS A 290 -12.56 34.07 -1.27
N ARG A 291 -11.38 34.36 -0.72
CA ARG A 291 -11.12 35.55 0.09
C ARG A 291 -11.20 36.84 -0.74
N HIS A 292 -10.63 36.85 -1.93
CA HIS A 292 -10.73 37.98 -2.86
C HIS A 292 -12.17 38.25 -3.32
N LEU A 293 -12.92 37.20 -3.69
CA LEU A 293 -14.34 37.31 -4.05
C LEU A 293 -15.16 37.89 -2.88
N SER A 294 -14.95 37.37 -1.66
CA SER A 294 -15.60 37.88 -0.44
C SER A 294 -15.28 39.35 -0.18
N ALA A 295 -14.02 39.76 -0.36
CA ALA A 295 -13.59 41.14 -0.22
C ALA A 295 -14.28 42.06 -1.26
N MET A 296 -14.34 41.67 -2.54
CA MET A 296 -15.01 42.43 -3.61
C MET A 296 -16.53 42.53 -3.41
N LEU A 297 -17.18 41.46 -2.94
CA LEU A 297 -18.60 41.50 -2.58
C LEU A 297 -18.85 42.46 -1.41
N SER A 298 -17.95 42.47 -0.41
CA SER A 298 -18.06 43.39 0.72
C SER A 298 -17.82 44.87 0.36
N SER A 299 -16.95 45.16 -0.61
CA SER A 299 -16.66 46.53 -1.05
C SER A 299 -17.77 47.08 -1.96
N THR A 300 -18.30 46.25 -2.87
CA THR A 300 -19.45 46.62 -3.71
C THR A 300 -20.74 46.79 -2.90
N ALA A 301 -20.94 46.00 -1.85
CA ALA A 301 -22.04 46.21 -0.89
C ALA A 301 -21.93 47.57 -0.16
N ARG A 302 -20.73 47.97 0.29
CA ARG A 302 -20.50 49.29 0.90
C ARG A 302 -20.69 50.43 -0.10
N ALA A 303 -20.23 50.27 -1.34
CA ALA A 303 -20.41 51.28 -2.39
C ALA A 303 -21.89 51.56 -2.71
N ARG A 304 -22.77 50.54 -2.64
CA ARG A 304 -24.22 50.71 -2.79
C ARG A 304 -24.91 51.43 -1.62
N GLN A 305 -24.26 51.55 -0.47
CA GLN A 305 -24.83 52.22 0.72
C GLN A 305 -24.40 53.70 0.85
N ALA A 306 -23.56 54.22 -0.03
CA ALA A 306 -23.23 55.64 -0.08
C ALA A 306 -24.38 56.45 -0.70
N PRO A 307 -25.03 57.38 0.03
CA PRO A 307 -26.15 58.14 -0.51
C PRO A 307 -25.67 59.22 -1.48
N ALA A 308 -26.17 59.20 -2.72
CA ALA A 308 -25.99 60.29 -3.66
C ALA A 308 -26.83 61.53 -3.24
N PRO A 309 -26.30 62.76 -3.34
CA PRO A 309 -27.07 63.97 -3.03
C PRO A 309 -28.18 64.18 -4.06
N GLY A 310 -29.44 64.08 -3.62
CA GLY A 310 -30.62 64.16 -4.49
C GLY A 310 -30.84 65.56 -5.10
N PRO A 311 -31.37 65.66 -6.34
CA PRO A 311 -31.40 66.90 -7.13
C PRO A 311 -32.40 67.99 -6.67
N LEU A 312 -33.08 67.81 -5.53
CA LEU A 312 -34.21 68.64 -5.09
C LEU A 312 -33.88 69.66 -3.98
N HIS A 313 -32.61 69.81 -3.59
CA HIS A 313 -32.17 70.80 -2.58
C HIS A 313 -31.83 72.19 -3.15
N SER A 314 -32.04 72.44 -4.44
CA SER A 314 -31.80 73.77 -5.05
C SER A 314 -33.07 74.63 -5.02
N PRO A 315 -33.07 75.82 -4.37
CA PRO A 315 -34.25 76.69 -4.32
C PRO A 315 -34.65 77.23 -5.70
N ARG A 316 -33.75 77.18 -6.69
CA ARG A 316 -34.04 77.54 -8.09
C ARG A 316 -35.04 76.57 -8.75
N CYS A 317 -35.00 75.28 -8.38
CA CYS A 317 -35.94 74.28 -8.91
C CYS A 317 -37.37 74.54 -8.43
N TRP A 318 -37.53 74.91 -7.16
CA TRP A 318 -38.82 75.32 -6.60
C TRP A 318 -39.38 76.58 -7.25
N PHE A 319 -38.53 77.60 -7.46
CA PHE A 319 -38.95 78.83 -8.15
C PHE A 319 -39.49 78.54 -9.56
N LEU A 320 -38.76 77.74 -10.36
CA LEU A 320 -39.19 77.37 -11.70
C LEU A 320 -40.50 76.57 -11.71
N LEU A 321 -40.68 75.66 -10.74
CA LEU A 321 -41.91 74.87 -10.61
C LEU A 321 -43.12 75.75 -10.24
N CYS A 322 -42.94 76.74 -9.35
CA CYS A 322 -43.97 77.72 -9.03
C CYS A 322 -44.33 78.62 -10.23
N VAL A 323 -43.34 79.07 -11.01
CA VAL A 323 -43.59 79.83 -12.26
C VAL A 323 -44.38 78.98 -13.26
N PHE A 324 -44.02 77.71 -13.43
CA PHE A 324 -44.72 76.81 -14.36
C PHE A 324 -46.19 76.59 -13.98
N LEU A 325 -46.47 76.39 -12.69
CA LEU A 325 -47.84 76.28 -12.17
C LEU A 325 -48.64 77.58 -12.32
N ALA A 326 -48.02 78.74 -12.07
CA ALA A 326 -48.65 80.04 -12.30
C ALA A 326 -48.99 80.27 -13.78
N CYS A 327 -48.09 79.91 -14.70
CA CYS A 327 -48.35 79.95 -16.13
C CYS A 327 -49.50 78.99 -16.54
N GLN A 328 -49.55 77.77 -16.00
CA GLN A 328 -50.64 76.83 -16.26
C GLN A 328 -52.00 77.35 -15.76
N LEU A 329 -52.04 78.01 -14.59
CA LEU A 329 -53.27 78.64 -14.09
C LEU A 329 -53.69 79.84 -14.95
N LEU A 330 -52.75 80.68 -15.39
CA LEU A 330 -53.03 81.82 -16.27
C LEU A 330 -53.58 81.35 -17.64
N ILE A 331 -52.97 80.31 -18.22
CA ILE A 331 -53.43 79.72 -19.49
C ILE A 331 -54.85 79.13 -19.35
N ASN A 332 -55.14 78.43 -18.26
CA ASN A 332 -56.48 77.90 -17.97
C ASN A 332 -57.52 78.98 -17.61
N TYR A 333 -57.10 80.20 -17.25
CA TYR A 333 -57.99 81.33 -17.00
C TYR A 333 -58.30 82.14 -18.27
N ILE A 334 -57.35 82.21 -19.22
CA ILE A 334 -57.51 82.94 -20.48
C ILE A 334 -58.21 82.10 -21.55
N LEU A 335 -58.12 80.76 -21.49
CA LEU A 335 -58.74 79.83 -22.44
C LEU A 335 -60.09 79.27 -21.94
N LYS A 336 -60.88 80.06 -21.23
CA LYS A 336 -62.16 79.61 -20.63
C LYS A 336 -63.26 80.67 -20.68
#